data_AF-A0A7G6Z134-F1
#
_entry.id   AF-A0A7G6Z134-F1
#
_cell.length_a   1.000
_cell.length_b   1.000
_cell.length_c   1.000
_cell.angle_alpha   90.00
_cell.angle_beta   90.00
_cell.angle_gamma   90.00
#
_symmetry.space_group_name_H-M   'P 1'
#
loop_
_entity.id
_entity.type
_entity.pdbx_description
1 polymer ?
#
loop_
_entity_poly.entity_id
_entity_poly.type
_entity_poly.pdbx_seq_one_letter_code
_entity_poly.pdbx_strand_id
1 'polypeptide(L)'
;MKAVRFDQVGGPEVLEYGDVERPTPAAGEVLVRVAASAYSAADAGMRGGFLPIPVVLPHVPGYDVSGTVEALGDGVDGLAVGDEVVGFLPMERDGGAAEFVVAPADALVTAPTTIPLADAAALPSVALTAWQALVDDGELRAGQRLLVIGAGGVVGKYAIQLAKRLGAHVVATASPRSADAVRSAGADQVIDHTATDVLGALAGQVDVLLNLAPLDPAQFEADVAAVRDGGVVVSTTAFIATPGDASRRVRAATVFVRPDRDRLEQLVALVDAGELTVEVTRHIPLSELPALHAEAETGRIVGKVVVLP
;
A
#
# COMPACT_ATOMS: atom_id res chain seq x y z
N MET A 1 2.60 26.24 -8.82
CA MET A 1 3.25 24.94 -9.00
C MET A 1 2.36 24.06 -9.85
N LYS A 2 2.91 23.08 -10.55
CA LYS A 2 2.12 22.06 -11.25
C LYS A 2 1.58 21.03 -10.27
N ALA A 3 0.32 20.66 -10.47
CA ALA A 3 -0.39 19.64 -9.71
C ALA A 3 -1.44 18.94 -10.59
N VAL A 4 -1.84 17.75 -10.19
CA VAL A 4 -3.10 17.13 -10.62
C VAL A 4 -4.08 17.22 -9.47
N ARG A 5 -5.29 17.69 -9.72
CA ARG A 5 -6.33 17.80 -8.68
C ARG A 5 -7.71 17.47 -9.24
N PHE A 6 -8.69 17.32 -8.37
CA PHE A 6 -10.09 17.29 -8.75
C PHE A 6 -10.93 18.21 -7.85
N ASP A 7 -11.82 18.99 -8.48
CA ASP A 7 -12.72 19.92 -7.80
C ASP A 7 -14.07 19.26 -7.41
N GLN A 8 -14.34 18.06 -7.91
CA GLN A 8 -15.52 17.25 -7.62
C GLN A 8 -15.21 15.75 -7.74
N VAL A 9 -15.96 14.91 -7.02
CA VAL A 9 -15.91 13.45 -7.22
C VAL A 9 -16.53 13.06 -8.57
N GLY A 10 -16.04 12.02 -9.23
CA GLY A 10 -16.55 11.60 -10.54
C GLY A 10 -15.80 10.41 -11.14
N GLY A 11 -15.72 10.31 -12.48
CA GLY A 11 -14.80 9.43 -13.22
C GLY A 11 -13.44 10.12 -13.46
N PRO A 12 -12.44 9.47 -14.08
CA PRO A 12 -11.07 9.96 -14.19
C PRO A 12 -10.98 11.30 -14.92
N GLU A 13 -11.99 11.64 -15.72
CA GLU A 13 -12.17 12.92 -16.41
C GLU A 13 -12.24 14.13 -15.48
N VAL A 14 -12.47 13.96 -14.17
CA VAL A 14 -12.44 15.06 -13.20
C VAL A 14 -11.02 15.47 -12.76
N LEU A 15 -10.00 14.69 -13.13
CA LEU A 15 -8.61 15.00 -12.81
C LEU A 15 -8.05 16.02 -13.80
N GLU A 16 -7.64 17.17 -13.29
CA GLU A 16 -7.08 18.26 -14.07
C GLU A 16 -5.61 18.48 -13.70
N TYR A 17 -4.73 18.44 -14.71
CA TYR A 17 -3.34 18.86 -14.59
C TYR A 17 -3.24 20.37 -14.87
N GLY A 18 -2.69 21.14 -13.93
CA GLY A 18 -2.67 22.59 -14.06
C GLY A 18 -1.79 23.30 -13.04
N ASP A 19 -1.86 24.63 -13.06
CA ASP A 19 -1.19 25.49 -12.09
C ASP A 19 -2.07 25.66 -10.84
N VAL A 20 -1.49 25.43 -9.68
CA VAL A 20 -2.07 25.71 -8.37
C VAL A 20 -1.14 26.58 -7.53
N GLU A 21 -1.68 27.19 -6.47
CA GLU A 21 -0.88 27.94 -5.50
C GLU A 21 0.11 26.99 -4.81
N ARG A 22 1.35 27.47 -4.59
CA ARG A 22 2.33 26.71 -3.81
C ARG A 22 1.93 26.79 -2.33
N PRO A 23 1.73 25.66 -1.64
CA PRO A 23 1.31 25.69 -0.25
C PRO A 23 2.46 26.17 0.67
N THR A 24 2.09 26.68 1.83
CA THR A 24 3.03 27.10 2.89
C THR A 24 2.79 26.24 4.12
N PRO A 25 3.84 25.64 4.73
CA PRO A 25 3.66 24.77 5.88
C PRO A 25 3.23 25.59 7.11
N ALA A 26 2.25 25.09 7.86
CA ALA A 26 1.89 25.63 9.16
C ALA A 26 2.79 25.06 10.28
N ALA A 27 2.55 25.48 11.52
CA ALA A 27 3.26 24.92 12.68
C ALA A 27 3.10 23.39 12.75
N GLY A 28 4.21 22.67 12.97
CA GLY A 28 4.27 21.21 12.97
C GLY A 28 4.24 20.56 11.57
N GLU A 29 4.23 21.33 10.50
CA GLU A 29 4.22 20.84 9.12
C GLU A 29 5.51 21.20 8.38
N VAL A 30 5.81 20.45 7.32
CA VAL A 30 6.93 20.71 6.43
C VAL A 30 6.45 20.83 4.99
N LEU A 31 7.15 21.64 4.21
CA LEU A 31 7.01 21.65 2.76
C LEU A 31 8.02 20.67 2.18
N VAL A 32 7.54 19.69 1.43
CA VAL A 32 8.38 18.75 0.69
C VAL A 32 8.37 19.14 -0.78
N ARG A 33 9.55 19.32 -1.38
CA ARG A 33 9.72 19.31 -2.83
C ARG A 33 9.68 17.85 -3.29
N VAL A 34 8.60 17.49 -3.97
CA VAL A 34 8.30 16.09 -4.31
C VAL A 34 9.36 15.57 -5.29
N ALA A 35 9.90 14.39 -5.01
CA ALA A 35 10.67 13.61 -5.98
C ALA A 35 9.76 12.66 -6.74
N ALA A 36 8.82 12.02 -6.03
CA ALA A 36 7.72 11.27 -6.60
C ALA A 36 6.56 11.11 -5.61
N SER A 37 5.38 10.88 -6.16
CA SER A 37 4.25 10.28 -5.45
C SER A 37 3.92 8.93 -6.08
N ALA A 38 3.27 8.01 -5.36
CA ALA A 38 2.85 6.75 -5.95
C ALA A 38 1.34 6.64 -6.14
N TYR A 39 0.93 6.07 -7.27
CA TYR A 39 -0.47 5.77 -7.53
C TYR A 39 -0.99 4.67 -6.58
N SER A 40 -2.25 4.80 -6.15
CA SER A 40 -2.97 3.77 -5.43
C SER A 40 -4.43 3.68 -5.85
N ALA A 41 -5.00 2.47 -5.77
CA ALA A 41 -6.43 2.25 -6.01
C ALA A 41 -7.33 3.00 -5.01
N ALA A 42 -6.81 3.32 -3.81
CA ALA A 42 -7.54 4.12 -2.85
C ALA A 42 -7.71 5.58 -3.33
N ASP A 43 -6.72 6.18 -3.99
CA ASP A 43 -6.86 7.52 -4.61
C ASP A 43 -7.99 7.52 -5.65
N ALA A 44 -8.06 6.47 -6.47
CA ALA A 44 -9.15 6.30 -7.43
C ALA A 44 -10.51 6.14 -6.73
N GLY A 45 -10.55 5.48 -5.57
CA GLY A 45 -11.78 5.33 -4.77
C GLY A 45 -12.24 6.61 -4.07
N MET A 46 -11.30 7.43 -3.57
CA MET A 46 -11.59 8.74 -2.99
C MET A 46 -12.10 9.71 -4.07
N ARG A 47 -11.37 9.80 -5.20
CA ARG A 47 -11.78 10.55 -6.39
C ARG A 47 -13.15 10.09 -6.93
N GLY A 48 -13.42 8.79 -6.90
CA GLY A 48 -14.69 8.21 -7.32
C GLY A 48 -15.84 8.37 -6.31
N GLY A 49 -15.56 8.83 -5.09
CA GLY A 49 -16.57 9.04 -4.04
C GLY A 49 -17.14 7.76 -3.40
N PHE A 50 -16.56 6.59 -3.66
CA PHE A 50 -17.03 5.31 -3.11
C PHE A 50 -16.15 4.76 -1.98
N LEU A 51 -14.94 5.29 -1.80
CA LEU A 51 -14.15 5.09 -0.60
C LEU A 51 -14.43 6.25 0.37
N PRO A 52 -15.07 6.02 1.53
CA PRO A 52 -15.60 7.09 2.39
C PRO A 52 -14.52 7.75 3.26
N ILE A 53 -13.42 8.18 2.66
CA ILE A 53 -12.45 9.09 3.27
C ILE A 53 -12.94 10.52 3.02
N PRO A 54 -13.07 11.36 4.05
CA PRO A 54 -13.64 12.71 3.92
C PRO A 54 -12.63 13.71 3.34
N VAL A 55 -12.26 13.55 2.07
CA VAL A 55 -11.39 14.50 1.36
C VAL A 55 -12.05 15.88 1.25
N VAL A 56 -11.26 16.93 1.40
CA VAL A 56 -11.70 18.31 1.16
C VAL A 56 -11.47 18.66 -0.30
N LEU A 57 -12.49 19.21 -0.97
CA LEU A 57 -12.38 19.65 -2.37
C LEU A 57 -12.03 21.16 -2.46
N PRO A 58 -11.19 21.58 -3.43
CA PRO A 58 -10.45 20.72 -4.37
C PRO A 58 -9.39 19.87 -3.67
N HIS A 59 -9.10 18.69 -4.23
CA HIS A 59 -8.18 17.72 -3.65
C HIS A 59 -7.07 17.31 -4.62
N VAL A 60 -5.83 17.25 -4.14
CA VAL A 60 -4.66 16.67 -4.82
C VAL A 60 -4.45 15.24 -4.32
N PRO A 61 -4.50 14.19 -5.17
CA PRO A 61 -4.28 12.81 -4.75
C PRO A 61 -2.79 12.50 -4.44
N GLY A 62 -2.51 11.29 -3.97
CA GLY A 62 -1.14 10.78 -3.82
C GLY A 62 -0.60 10.87 -2.40
N TYR A 63 -1.11 10.04 -1.50
CA TYR A 63 -0.69 10.03 -0.10
C TYR A 63 0.66 9.33 0.15
N ASP A 64 1.19 8.57 -0.80
CA ASP A 64 2.53 7.99 -0.70
C ASP A 64 3.52 8.94 -1.36
N VAL A 65 4.40 9.59 -0.59
CA VAL A 65 5.31 10.62 -1.09
C VAL A 65 6.77 10.33 -0.73
N SER A 66 7.66 10.72 -1.63
CA SER A 66 9.10 10.89 -1.38
C SER A 66 9.56 12.24 -1.90
N GLY A 67 10.57 12.83 -1.28
CA GLY A 67 11.09 14.12 -1.71
C GLY A 67 12.13 14.71 -0.78
N THR A 68 12.42 15.99 -0.97
CA THR A 68 13.37 16.74 -0.16
C THR A 68 12.63 17.79 0.66
N VAL A 69 12.93 17.91 1.95
CA VAL A 69 12.42 18.99 2.78
C VAL A 69 12.90 20.33 2.23
N GLU A 70 11.95 21.18 1.87
CA GLU A 70 12.18 22.46 1.22
C GLU A 70 12.00 23.62 2.21
N ALA A 71 11.03 23.51 3.12
CA ALA A 71 10.78 24.47 4.19
C ALA A 71 10.16 23.79 5.41
N LEU A 72 10.33 24.42 6.57
CA LEU A 72 9.80 23.96 7.85
C LEU A 72 8.82 24.99 8.40
N GLY A 73 7.72 24.53 8.97
CA GLY A 73 6.87 25.35 9.83
C GLY A 73 7.42 25.43 11.26
N ASP A 74 6.82 26.31 12.05
CA ASP A 74 7.22 26.51 13.45
C ASP A 74 7.05 25.22 14.28
N GLY A 75 8.01 24.94 15.16
CA GLY A 75 7.94 23.81 16.10
C GLY A 75 8.19 22.43 15.48
N VAL A 76 8.68 22.36 14.24
CA VAL A 76 9.18 21.11 13.66
C VAL A 76 10.58 20.82 14.20
N ASP A 77 10.71 19.70 14.91
CA ASP A 77 11.97 19.16 15.42
C ASP A 77 12.33 17.86 14.66
N GLY A 78 13.64 17.58 14.54
CA GLY A 78 14.13 16.31 13.99
C GLY A 78 14.16 16.20 12.45
N LEU A 79 13.78 17.25 11.73
CA LEU A 79 13.95 17.40 10.27
C LEU A 79 14.65 18.71 9.96
N ALA A 80 15.42 18.74 8.86
CA ALA A 80 16.10 19.91 8.34
C ALA A 80 15.80 20.12 6.85
N VAL A 81 15.86 21.38 6.40
CA VAL A 81 15.83 21.69 4.96
C VAL A 81 17.00 20.98 4.27
N GLY A 82 16.69 20.27 3.19
CA GLY A 82 17.63 19.43 2.46
C GLY A 82 17.54 17.94 2.79
N ASP A 83 16.83 17.54 3.85
CA ASP A 83 16.66 16.13 4.19
C ASP A 83 15.82 15.42 3.13
N GLU A 84 16.25 14.22 2.74
CA GLU A 84 15.48 13.32 1.88
C GLU A 84 14.53 12.49 2.74
N VAL A 85 13.24 12.57 2.44
CA VAL A 85 12.16 12.02 3.27
C VAL A 85 11.20 11.16 2.44
N VAL A 86 10.54 10.23 3.13
CA VAL A 86 9.46 9.40 2.60
C VAL A 86 8.33 9.33 3.62
N GLY A 87 7.08 9.24 3.17
CA GLY A 87 5.93 9.24 4.08
C GLY A 87 4.64 8.70 3.49
N PHE A 88 3.78 8.24 4.41
CA PHE A 88 2.37 7.99 4.16
C PHE A 88 1.56 9.13 4.79
N LEU A 89 1.10 10.05 3.95
CA LEU A 89 0.36 11.25 4.33
C LEU A 89 -1.10 10.92 4.72
N PRO A 90 -1.75 11.76 5.54
CA PRO A 90 -3.18 11.63 5.82
C PRO A 90 -4.00 11.72 4.52
N MET A 91 -4.78 10.67 4.22
CA MET A 91 -5.51 10.54 2.96
C MET A 91 -6.59 11.62 2.75
N GLU A 92 -7.07 12.25 3.82
CA GLU A 92 -8.06 13.34 3.76
C GLU A 92 -7.48 14.69 3.35
N ARG A 93 -6.15 14.84 3.34
CA ARG A 93 -5.41 16.06 2.98
C ARG A 93 -4.79 15.94 1.59
N ASP A 94 -4.44 17.08 1.01
CA ASP A 94 -3.72 17.12 -0.27
C ASP A 94 -2.42 16.30 -0.22
N GLY A 95 -2.20 15.52 -1.29
CA GLY A 95 -1.08 14.63 -1.48
C GLY A 95 -0.01 15.16 -2.44
N GLY A 96 0.90 14.25 -2.80
CA GLY A 96 2.10 14.49 -3.59
C GLY A 96 1.93 14.42 -5.11
N ALA A 97 0.71 14.37 -5.66
CA ALA A 97 0.50 14.57 -7.10
C ALA A 97 0.70 16.06 -7.50
N ALA A 98 1.84 16.63 -7.13
CA ALA A 98 2.24 18.01 -7.31
C ALA A 98 3.77 18.18 -7.19
N GLU A 99 4.31 19.33 -7.60
CA GLU A 99 5.73 19.65 -7.40
C GLU A 99 6.11 19.86 -5.92
N PHE A 100 5.16 20.29 -5.09
CA PHE A 100 5.34 20.44 -3.65
C PHE A 100 4.10 19.96 -2.90
N VAL A 101 4.30 19.43 -1.68
CA VAL A 101 3.22 19.04 -0.77
C VAL A 101 3.56 19.50 0.65
N VAL A 102 2.53 19.89 1.40
CA VAL A 102 2.66 20.11 2.85
C VAL A 102 2.31 18.82 3.58
N ALA A 103 3.21 18.37 4.45
CA ALA A 103 3.06 17.14 5.20
C ALA A 103 3.20 17.42 6.71
N PRO A 104 2.42 16.74 7.58
CA PRO A 104 2.75 16.68 9.00
C PRO A 104 4.16 16.12 9.20
N ALA A 105 4.97 16.76 10.04
CA ALA A 105 6.35 16.32 10.27
C ALA A 105 6.43 14.88 10.83
N ASP A 106 5.42 14.46 11.59
CA ASP A 106 5.30 13.12 12.17
C ASP A 106 4.82 12.04 11.19
N ALA A 107 4.42 12.41 9.97
CA ALA A 107 4.12 11.48 8.88
C ALA A 107 5.36 11.11 8.04
N LEU A 108 6.50 11.74 8.32
CA LEU A 108 7.73 11.60 7.54
C LEU A 108 8.84 10.90 8.31
N VAL A 109 9.62 10.14 7.56
CA VAL A 109 10.87 9.51 8.01
C VAL A 109 11.96 9.78 6.99
N THR A 110 13.22 9.59 7.36
CA THR A 110 14.34 9.62 6.42
C THR A 110 14.12 8.60 5.30
N ALA A 111 14.33 8.98 4.05
CA ALA A 111 14.21 8.09 2.91
C ALA A 111 15.32 7.02 2.91
N PRO A 112 15.06 5.82 2.34
CA PRO A 112 16.11 4.84 2.09
C PRO A 112 17.18 5.41 1.18
N THR A 113 18.43 5.04 1.45
CA THR A 113 19.62 5.53 0.72
C THR A 113 20.11 4.56 -0.34
N THR A 114 19.62 3.31 -0.35
CA THR A 114 20.05 2.26 -1.30
C THR A 114 19.24 2.21 -2.59
N ILE A 115 18.16 2.99 -2.70
CA ILE A 115 17.31 3.09 -3.90
C ILE A 115 17.14 4.55 -4.32
N PRO A 116 16.76 4.84 -5.59
CA PRO A 116 16.44 6.20 -6.00
C PRO A 116 15.35 6.82 -5.12
N LEU A 117 15.50 8.09 -4.73
CA LEU A 117 14.52 8.78 -3.88
C LEU A 117 13.10 8.69 -4.45
N ALA A 118 12.93 8.88 -5.77
CA ALA A 118 11.64 8.74 -6.44
C ALA A 118 10.99 7.36 -6.27
N ASP A 119 11.80 6.30 -6.19
CA ASP A 119 11.29 4.94 -6.01
C ASP A 119 10.86 4.70 -4.56
N ALA A 120 11.37 5.47 -3.59
CA ALA A 120 10.97 5.37 -2.20
C ALA A 120 9.47 5.64 -1.98
N ALA A 121 8.84 6.46 -2.84
CA ALA A 121 7.38 6.67 -2.80
C ALA A 121 6.58 5.36 -3.00
N ALA A 122 7.16 4.31 -3.57
CA ALA A 122 6.48 3.03 -3.74
C ALA A 122 6.36 2.19 -2.47
N LEU A 123 6.99 2.62 -1.36
CA LEU A 123 7.07 1.89 -0.09
C LEU A 123 5.89 2.10 0.87
N PRO A 124 5.50 3.34 1.25
CA PRO A 124 4.92 3.59 2.58
C PRO A 124 3.62 2.84 2.87
N SER A 125 2.52 3.17 2.19
CA SER A 125 1.21 2.60 2.50
C SER A 125 1.17 1.09 2.30
N VAL A 126 1.78 0.57 1.24
CA VAL A 126 1.69 -0.86 0.87
C VAL A 126 2.52 -1.73 1.82
N ALA A 127 3.68 -1.24 2.26
CA ALA A 127 4.51 -1.95 3.22
C ALA A 127 3.94 -1.85 4.65
N LEU A 128 3.39 -0.69 5.04
CA LEU A 128 2.65 -0.54 6.30
C LEU A 128 1.40 -1.44 6.32
N THR A 129 0.66 -1.52 5.22
CA THR A 129 -0.50 -2.43 5.09
C THR A 129 -0.08 -3.88 5.28
N ALA A 130 0.99 -4.31 4.60
CA ALA A 130 1.51 -5.66 4.73
C ALA A 130 2.01 -5.95 6.16
N TRP A 131 2.70 -4.99 6.78
CA TRP A 131 3.15 -5.12 8.16
C TRP A 131 1.98 -5.26 9.14
N GLN A 132 1.02 -4.33 9.11
CA GLN A 132 -0.14 -4.33 9.99
C GLN A 132 -0.93 -5.64 9.84
N ALA A 133 -1.16 -6.07 8.60
CA ALA A 133 -1.91 -7.29 8.32
C ALA A 133 -1.24 -8.55 8.90
N LEU A 134 0.09 -8.64 8.82
CA LEU A 134 0.83 -9.82 9.26
C LEU A 134 1.16 -9.81 10.74
N VAL A 135 1.63 -8.67 11.26
CA VAL A 135 2.21 -8.56 12.60
C VAL A 135 1.15 -8.15 13.62
N ASP A 136 0.38 -7.11 13.32
CA ASP A 136 -0.54 -6.53 14.30
C ASP A 136 -1.86 -7.30 14.34
N ASP A 137 -2.46 -7.56 13.18
CA ASP A 137 -3.78 -8.20 13.08
C ASP A 137 -3.67 -9.74 12.98
N GLY A 138 -2.72 -10.21 12.15
CA GLY A 138 -2.46 -11.62 11.90
C GLY A 138 -1.63 -12.31 13.00
N GLU A 139 -0.91 -11.54 13.82
CA GLU A 139 0.01 -12.05 14.85
C GLU A 139 0.94 -13.18 14.36
N LEU A 140 1.41 -13.10 13.11
CA LEU A 140 2.20 -14.13 12.46
C LEU A 140 3.57 -14.31 13.15
N ARG A 141 3.93 -15.56 13.41
CA ARG A 141 5.17 -15.96 14.11
C ARG A 141 5.98 -16.94 13.27
N ALA A 142 7.26 -17.05 13.61
CA ALA A 142 8.16 -18.03 13.01
C ALA A 142 7.59 -19.46 13.10
N GLY A 143 7.75 -20.23 12.03
CA GLY A 143 7.26 -21.60 11.90
C GLY A 143 5.77 -21.73 11.57
N GLN A 144 5.01 -20.63 11.55
CA GLN A 144 3.60 -20.65 11.15
C GLN A 144 3.44 -20.67 9.62
N ARG A 145 2.26 -21.09 9.17
CA ARG A 145 1.87 -21.12 7.76
C ARG A 145 0.96 -19.94 7.43
N LEU A 146 1.28 -19.23 6.36
CA LEU A 146 0.51 -18.11 5.82
C LEU A 146 -0.05 -18.49 4.44
N LEU A 147 -1.34 -18.27 4.21
CA LEU A 147 -1.93 -18.23 2.87
C LEU A 147 -2.13 -16.77 2.45
N VAL A 148 -1.53 -16.35 1.34
CA VAL A 148 -1.75 -15.01 0.76
C VAL A 148 -2.61 -15.14 -0.50
N ILE A 149 -3.87 -14.68 -0.42
CA ILE A 149 -4.76 -14.59 -1.58
C ILE A 149 -4.53 -13.26 -2.30
N GLY A 150 -4.36 -13.29 -3.62
CA GLY A 150 -4.09 -12.08 -4.41
C GLY A 150 -2.63 -11.64 -4.37
N ALA A 151 -1.70 -12.58 -4.13
CA ALA A 151 -0.30 -12.30 -3.85
C ALA A 151 0.46 -11.59 -5.00
N GLY A 152 -0.04 -11.69 -6.24
CA GLY A 152 0.56 -11.01 -7.40
C GLY A 152 0.38 -9.48 -7.41
N GLY A 153 -0.41 -8.91 -6.50
CA GLY A 153 -0.53 -7.47 -6.30
C GLY A 153 0.68 -6.85 -5.57
N VAL A 154 0.67 -5.52 -5.42
CA VAL A 154 1.77 -4.79 -4.76
C VAL A 154 1.92 -5.22 -3.29
N VAL A 155 0.85 -5.09 -2.49
CA VAL A 155 0.85 -5.48 -1.06
C VAL A 155 1.26 -6.94 -0.87
N GLY A 156 0.84 -7.83 -1.77
CA GLY A 156 1.12 -9.27 -1.69
C GLY A 156 2.62 -9.58 -1.71
N LYS A 157 3.39 -8.90 -2.55
CA LYS A 157 4.84 -9.10 -2.63
C LYS A 157 5.57 -8.56 -1.40
N TYR A 158 5.12 -7.45 -0.81
CA TYR A 158 5.64 -6.98 0.47
C TYR A 158 5.29 -7.97 1.60
N ALA A 159 4.05 -8.47 1.63
CA ALA A 159 3.60 -9.43 2.63
C ALA A 159 4.43 -10.73 2.58
N ILE A 160 4.72 -11.26 1.40
CA ILE A 160 5.56 -12.46 1.26
C ILE A 160 6.96 -12.19 1.83
N GLN A 161 7.64 -11.13 1.40
CA GLN A 161 8.99 -10.81 1.87
C GLN A 161 9.03 -10.65 3.40
N LEU A 162 8.08 -9.91 3.97
CA LEU A 162 7.98 -9.72 5.42
C LEU A 162 7.69 -11.03 6.16
N ALA A 163 6.77 -11.86 5.65
CA ALA A 163 6.45 -13.16 6.23
C ALA A 163 7.65 -14.12 6.21
N LYS A 164 8.44 -14.10 5.13
CA LYS A 164 9.67 -14.90 5.04
C LYS A 164 10.73 -14.47 6.04
N ARG A 165 10.91 -13.16 6.22
CA ARG A 165 11.80 -12.61 7.27
C ARG A 165 11.31 -12.97 8.68
N LEU A 166 10.01 -13.07 8.91
CA LEU A 166 9.43 -13.57 10.17
C LEU A 166 9.60 -15.09 10.37
N GLY A 167 10.15 -15.82 9.38
CA GLY A 167 10.36 -17.26 9.45
C GLY A 167 9.09 -18.09 9.18
N ALA A 168 8.09 -17.52 8.51
CA ALA A 168 6.87 -18.24 8.14
C ALA A 168 7.04 -19.05 6.84
N HIS A 169 6.19 -20.08 6.70
CA HIS A 169 6.00 -20.82 5.46
C HIS A 169 4.83 -20.20 4.68
N VAL A 170 5.08 -19.74 3.46
CA VAL A 170 4.16 -18.93 2.68
C VAL A 170 3.63 -19.71 1.48
N VAL A 171 2.31 -19.93 1.50
CA VAL A 171 1.52 -20.36 0.35
C VAL A 171 0.89 -19.11 -0.26
N ALA A 172 1.04 -18.92 -1.56
CA ALA A 172 0.56 -17.72 -2.24
C ALA A 172 -0.30 -18.08 -3.45
N THR A 173 -1.41 -17.37 -3.66
CA THR A 173 -2.19 -17.51 -4.90
C THR A 173 -1.74 -16.49 -5.93
N ALA A 174 -1.50 -16.95 -7.15
CA ALA A 174 -1.09 -16.08 -8.26
C ALA A 174 -1.54 -16.68 -9.60
N SER A 175 -1.94 -15.83 -10.55
CA SER A 175 -2.15 -16.26 -11.94
C SER A 175 -0.79 -16.52 -12.61
N PRO A 176 -0.73 -17.25 -13.75
CA PRO A 176 0.53 -17.56 -14.43
C PRO A 176 1.42 -16.33 -14.68
N ARG A 177 0.81 -15.19 -15.04
CA ARG A 177 1.51 -13.91 -15.30
C ARG A 177 2.29 -13.35 -14.09
N SER A 178 1.98 -13.77 -12.87
CA SER A 178 2.57 -13.24 -11.63
C SER A 178 3.27 -14.31 -10.80
N ALA A 179 3.25 -15.56 -11.24
CA ALA A 179 3.77 -16.68 -10.48
C ALA A 179 5.27 -16.53 -10.20
N ASP A 180 6.07 -16.12 -11.18
CA ASP A 180 7.52 -15.95 -11.02
C ASP A 180 7.88 -14.78 -10.11
N ALA A 181 7.13 -13.68 -10.20
CA ALA A 181 7.31 -12.54 -9.29
C ALA A 181 6.99 -12.94 -7.84
N VAL A 182 5.91 -13.71 -7.63
CA VAL A 182 5.52 -14.21 -6.30
C VAL A 182 6.54 -15.22 -5.73
N ARG A 183 7.10 -16.11 -6.57
CA ARG A 183 8.20 -16.99 -6.17
C ARG A 183 9.46 -16.19 -5.80
N SER A 184 9.80 -15.20 -6.62
CA SER A 184 10.97 -14.33 -6.39
C SER A 184 10.84 -13.52 -5.10
N ALA A 185 9.62 -13.14 -4.72
CA ALA A 185 9.33 -12.51 -3.43
C ALA A 185 9.52 -13.45 -2.22
N GLY A 186 9.60 -14.77 -2.46
CA GLY A 186 9.94 -15.77 -1.44
C GLY A 186 8.83 -16.78 -1.12
N ALA A 187 7.75 -16.85 -1.88
CA ALA A 187 6.69 -17.83 -1.63
C ALA A 187 7.21 -19.27 -1.74
N ASP A 188 6.93 -20.11 -0.74
CA ASP A 188 7.36 -21.52 -0.71
C ASP A 188 6.48 -22.38 -1.63
N GLN A 189 5.20 -22.02 -1.77
CA GLN A 189 4.25 -22.66 -2.68
C GLN A 189 3.44 -21.59 -3.41
N VAL A 190 3.24 -21.78 -4.72
CA VAL A 190 2.36 -20.93 -5.53
C VAL A 190 1.21 -21.77 -6.09
N ILE A 191 -0.02 -21.36 -5.77
CA ILE A 191 -1.26 -21.97 -6.28
C ILE A 191 -1.79 -21.09 -7.42
N ASP A 192 -2.00 -21.71 -8.58
CA ASP A 192 -2.69 -21.06 -9.69
C ASP A 192 -4.20 -21.08 -9.49
N HIS A 193 -4.71 -19.99 -8.94
CA HIS A 193 -6.14 -19.80 -8.68
C HIS A 193 -6.99 -19.67 -9.96
N THR A 194 -6.38 -19.55 -11.14
CA THR A 194 -7.10 -19.51 -12.42
C THR A 194 -7.36 -20.91 -12.99
N ALA A 195 -6.64 -21.92 -12.51
CA ALA A 195 -6.71 -23.29 -12.99
C ALA A 195 -7.22 -24.29 -11.93
N THR A 196 -7.15 -23.93 -10.64
CA THR A 196 -7.48 -24.82 -9.53
C THR A 196 -8.20 -24.11 -8.41
N ASP A 197 -9.05 -24.86 -7.70
CA ASP A 197 -9.64 -24.42 -6.44
C ASP A 197 -8.56 -24.32 -5.35
N VAL A 198 -8.55 -23.20 -4.63
CA VAL A 198 -7.49 -22.90 -3.65
C VAL A 198 -7.55 -23.86 -2.47
N LEU A 199 -8.75 -24.15 -1.95
CA LEU A 199 -8.93 -25.04 -0.81
C LEU A 199 -8.51 -26.48 -1.13
N GLY A 200 -8.90 -26.98 -2.30
CA GLY A 200 -8.52 -28.32 -2.77
C GLY A 200 -7.03 -28.46 -3.07
N ALA A 201 -6.36 -27.39 -3.52
CA ALA A 201 -4.93 -27.39 -3.79
C ALA A 201 -4.06 -27.15 -2.55
N LEU A 202 -4.64 -26.63 -1.47
CA LEU A 202 -3.92 -26.33 -0.22
C LEU A 202 -3.65 -27.61 0.58
N ALA A 203 -2.37 -27.86 0.87
CA ALA A 203 -1.98 -29.01 1.69
C ALA A 203 -2.21 -28.74 3.19
N GLY A 204 -3.38 -29.11 3.70
CA GLY A 204 -3.77 -28.92 5.10
C GLY A 204 -4.24 -27.49 5.38
N GLN A 205 -4.12 -27.05 6.64
CA GLN A 205 -4.57 -25.72 7.07
C GLN A 205 -3.39 -24.77 7.33
N VAL A 206 -3.68 -23.48 7.31
CA VAL A 206 -2.76 -22.38 7.65
C VAL A 206 -3.09 -21.76 8.99
N ASP A 207 -2.13 -21.06 9.57
CA ASP A 207 -2.30 -20.27 10.79
C ASP A 207 -3.00 -18.94 10.49
N VAL A 208 -2.60 -18.31 9.37
CA VAL A 208 -3.08 -17.01 8.94
C VAL A 208 -3.47 -17.07 7.47
N LEU A 209 -4.65 -16.55 7.14
CA LEU A 209 -5.05 -16.24 5.77
C LEU A 209 -5.05 -14.72 5.62
N LEU A 210 -4.29 -14.21 4.66
CA LEU A 210 -4.30 -12.81 4.25
C LEU A 210 -4.99 -12.68 2.88
N ASN A 211 -6.15 -12.04 2.86
CA ASN A 211 -6.87 -11.73 1.63
C ASN A 211 -6.55 -10.31 1.13
N LEU A 212 -6.03 -10.22 -0.09
CA LEU A 212 -5.71 -8.99 -0.80
C LEU A 212 -6.49 -8.85 -2.12
N ALA A 213 -7.37 -9.79 -2.42
CA ALA A 213 -8.17 -9.79 -3.65
C ALA A 213 -9.65 -9.58 -3.33
N PRO A 214 -10.40 -8.90 -4.21
CA PRO A 214 -11.85 -8.95 -4.13
C PRO A 214 -12.29 -10.40 -4.39
N LEU A 215 -12.99 -10.99 -3.42
CA LEU A 215 -13.58 -12.32 -3.50
C LEU A 215 -15.10 -12.19 -3.50
N ASP A 216 -15.77 -13.17 -4.09
CA ASP A 216 -17.20 -13.34 -3.83
C ASP A 216 -17.41 -13.62 -2.32
N PRO A 217 -18.42 -13.01 -1.66
CA PRO A 217 -18.64 -13.21 -0.24
C PRO A 217 -18.79 -14.69 0.17
N ALA A 218 -19.47 -15.52 -0.64
CA ALA A 218 -19.63 -16.94 -0.33
C ALA A 218 -18.32 -17.70 -0.46
N GLN A 219 -17.48 -17.35 -1.45
CA GLN A 219 -16.13 -17.89 -1.55
C GLN A 219 -15.28 -17.49 -0.34
N PHE A 220 -15.34 -16.22 0.08
CA PHE A 220 -14.52 -15.75 1.19
C PHE A 220 -14.89 -16.43 2.51
N GLU A 221 -16.19 -16.63 2.77
CA GLU A 221 -16.68 -17.43 3.89
C GLU A 221 -16.20 -18.89 3.83
N ALA A 222 -16.20 -19.50 2.63
CA ALA A 222 -15.69 -20.86 2.45
C ALA A 222 -14.17 -20.95 2.73
N ASP A 223 -13.40 -19.91 2.36
CA ASP A 223 -11.96 -19.87 2.56
C ASP A 223 -11.54 -19.90 4.04
N VAL A 224 -12.44 -19.61 4.99
CA VAL A 224 -12.21 -19.80 6.43
C VAL A 224 -11.85 -21.26 6.77
N ALA A 225 -12.27 -22.24 5.94
CA ALA A 225 -11.88 -23.64 6.08
C ALA A 225 -10.37 -23.87 5.92
N ALA A 226 -9.66 -23.02 5.18
CA ALA A 226 -8.20 -23.08 5.06
C ALA A 226 -7.49 -22.76 6.37
N VAL A 227 -8.11 -22.01 7.27
CA VAL A 227 -7.50 -21.57 8.52
C VAL A 227 -7.76 -22.60 9.61
N ARG A 228 -6.73 -22.98 10.36
CA ARG A 228 -6.86 -23.93 11.48
C ARG A 228 -7.62 -23.32 12.65
N ASP A 229 -8.06 -24.17 13.56
CA ASP A 229 -8.69 -23.71 14.81
C ASP A 229 -7.75 -22.79 15.61
N GLY A 230 -8.26 -21.65 16.07
CA GLY A 230 -7.48 -20.61 16.73
C GLY A 230 -6.63 -19.73 15.80
N GLY A 231 -6.72 -19.91 14.48
CA GLY A 231 -6.02 -19.08 13.48
C GLY A 231 -6.73 -17.76 13.20
N VAL A 232 -6.27 -17.06 12.16
CA VAL A 232 -6.75 -15.71 11.82
C VAL A 232 -7.00 -15.56 10.32
N VAL A 233 -8.12 -14.91 9.98
CA VAL A 233 -8.39 -14.36 8.65
C VAL A 233 -8.20 -12.85 8.73
N VAL A 234 -7.33 -12.32 7.88
CA VAL A 234 -7.03 -10.90 7.75
C VAL A 234 -7.37 -10.45 6.33
N SER A 235 -8.04 -9.32 6.15
CA SER A 235 -8.39 -8.79 4.83
C SER A 235 -8.08 -7.31 4.71
N THR A 236 -7.56 -6.89 3.56
CA THR A 236 -7.45 -5.46 3.21
C THR A 236 -8.63 -4.98 2.35
N THR A 237 -9.59 -5.85 2.03
CA THR A 237 -10.75 -5.49 1.20
C THR A 237 -11.87 -4.92 2.06
N ALA A 238 -11.82 -3.62 2.34
CA ALA A 238 -12.74 -2.94 3.26
C ALA A 238 -14.24 -2.98 2.87
N PHE A 239 -14.57 -3.34 1.63
CA PHE A 239 -15.97 -3.37 1.15
C PHE A 239 -16.73 -4.66 1.48
N ILE A 240 -16.03 -5.68 1.99
CA ILE A 240 -16.61 -6.98 2.35
C ILE A 240 -16.25 -7.26 3.80
N ALA A 241 -17.22 -7.74 4.58
CA ALA A 241 -16.97 -8.17 5.95
C ALA A 241 -15.94 -9.32 5.94
N THR A 242 -14.89 -9.20 6.75
CA THR A 242 -13.91 -10.28 6.89
C THR A 242 -14.55 -11.42 7.69
N PRO A 243 -14.59 -12.65 7.14
CA PRO A 243 -15.25 -13.77 7.77
C PRO A 243 -14.36 -14.41 8.83
N GLY A 244 -14.98 -15.07 9.79
CA GLY A 244 -14.33 -15.82 10.86
C GLY A 244 -15.23 -16.94 11.37
N ASP A 245 -14.73 -17.75 12.30
CA ASP A 245 -15.50 -18.86 12.87
C ASP A 245 -15.26 -18.93 14.39
N ALA A 246 -16.22 -18.39 15.14
CA ALA A 246 -16.15 -18.37 16.60
C ALA A 246 -16.16 -19.77 17.23
N SER A 247 -16.80 -20.75 16.59
CA SER A 247 -16.86 -22.13 17.10
C SER A 247 -15.48 -22.82 17.03
N ARG A 248 -14.68 -22.44 16.03
CA ARG A 248 -13.30 -22.88 15.82
C ARG A 248 -12.27 -21.90 16.40
N ARG A 249 -12.72 -20.79 17.00
CA ARG A 249 -11.89 -19.68 17.50
C ARG A 249 -11.05 -19.02 16.40
N VAL A 250 -11.50 -19.05 15.15
CA VAL A 250 -10.86 -18.33 14.04
C VAL A 250 -11.26 -16.87 14.13
N ARG A 251 -10.26 -15.99 14.34
CA ARG A 251 -10.47 -14.54 14.42
C ARG A 251 -10.55 -13.94 13.02
N ALA A 252 -11.30 -12.85 12.90
CA ALA A 252 -11.40 -12.05 11.67
C ALA A 252 -10.88 -10.63 11.95
N ALA A 253 -10.11 -10.06 11.02
CA ALA A 253 -9.62 -8.69 11.09
C ALA A 253 -9.65 -8.01 9.72
N THR A 254 -10.29 -6.84 9.64
CA THR A 254 -10.26 -5.98 8.45
C THR A 254 -9.24 -4.87 8.65
N VAL A 255 -8.25 -4.82 7.77
CA VAL A 255 -7.14 -3.85 7.80
C VAL A 255 -7.61 -2.55 7.17
N PHE A 256 -7.63 -1.50 8.00
CA PHE A 256 -7.53 -0.12 7.55
C PHE A 256 -6.14 0.35 7.92
N VAL A 257 -5.30 0.61 6.93
CA VAL A 257 -3.91 0.99 7.16
C VAL A 257 -3.87 2.32 7.91
N ARG A 258 -3.02 2.38 8.95
CA ARG A 258 -2.81 3.59 9.75
C ARG A 258 -1.42 4.14 9.46
N PRO A 259 -1.24 5.48 9.49
CA PRO A 259 0.09 6.06 9.59
C PRO A 259 0.79 5.53 10.84
N ASP A 260 2.02 5.03 10.67
CA ASP A 260 2.86 4.55 11.76
C ASP A 260 4.32 4.85 11.41
N ARG A 261 4.85 5.91 12.03
CA ARG A 261 6.19 6.43 11.76
C ARG A 261 7.26 5.42 12.16
N ASP A 262 7.17 4.85 13.36
CA ASP A 262 8.16 3.91 13.89
C ASP A 262 8.23 2.64 13.03
N ARG A 263 7.09 2.19 12.49
CA ARG A 263 7.06 1.07 11.53
C ARG A 263 7.60 1.46 10.18
N LEU A 264 7.32 2.67 9.69
CA LEU A 264 7.89 3.14 8.43
C LEU A 264 9.42 3.27 8.51
N GLU A 265 9.98 3.75 9.63
CA GLU A 265 11.43 3.78 9.88
C GLU A 265 12.03 2.36 9.83
N GLN A 266 11.38 1.39 10.46
CA GLN A 266 11.82 -0.01 10.41
C GLN A 266 11.79 -0.56 8.97
N LEU A 267 10.75 -0.25 8.20
CA LEU A 267 10.62 -0.69 6.81
C LEU A 267 11.70 -0.06 5.93
N VAL A 268 12.01 1.22 6.12
CA VAL A 268 13.12 1.90 5.44
C VAL A 268 14.45 1.21 5.76
N ALA A 269 14.70 0.90 7.04
CA ALA A 269 15.92 0.21 7.44
C ALA A 269 16.05 -1.20 6.79
N LEU A 270 14.93 -1.91 6.59
CA LEU A 270 14.93 -3.18 5.87
C LEU A 270 15.26 -3.02 4.38
N VAL A 271 14.83 -1.91 3.75
CA VAL A 271 15.22 -1.58 2.37
C VAL A 271 16.72 -1.31 2.28
N ASP A 272 17.26 -0.52 3.20
CA ASP A 272 18.70 -0.22 3.24
C ASP A 272 19.57 -1.45 3.55
N ALA A 273 19.05 -2.39 4.34
CA ALA A 273 19.71 -3.68 4.60
C ALA A 273 19.62 -4.66 3.41
N GLY A 274 18.83 -4.35 2.37
CA GLY A 274 18.55 -5.26 1.25
C GLY A 274 17.64 -6.44 1.62
N GLU A 275 16.95 -6.36 2.76
CA GLU A 275 16.02 -7.38 3.27
C GLU A 275 14.59 -7.18 2.78
N LEU A 276 14.29 -6.00 2.22
CA LEU A 276 13.02 -5.68 1.59
C LEU A 276 13.25 -4.98 0.25
N THR A 277 12.75 -5.57 -0.82
CA THR A 277 12.83 -4.98 -2.16
C THR A 277 11.59 -4.14 -2.44
N VAL A 278 11.82 -2.88 -2.80
CA VAL A 278 10.81 -1.96 -3.35
C VAL A 278 10.70 -2.18 -4.85
N GLU A 279 9.50 -2.44 -5.34
CA GLU A 279 9.26 -2.61 -6.78
C GLU A 279 8.55 -1.39 -7.36
N VAL A 280 9.15 -0.80 -8.40
CA VAL A 280 8.52 0.17 -9.28
C VAL A 280 8.44 -0.41 -10.68
N THR A 281 7.24 -0.46 -11.24
CA THR A 281 6.99 -1.06 -12.57
C THR A 281 6.94 0.00 -13.66
N ARG A 282 6.57 1.23 -13.32
CA ARG A 282 6.44 2.34 -14.27
C ARG A 282 6.68 3.66 -13.57
N HIS A 283 7.41 4.54 -14.24
CA HIS A 283 7.50 5.97 -13.93
C HIS A 283 6.67 6.71 -14.97
N ILE A 284 5.81 7.63 -14.54
CA ILE A 284 5.06 8.52 -15.43
C ILE A 284 5.25 9.97 -15.01
N PRO A 285 5.22 10.93 -15.95
CA PRO A 285 5.12 12.34 -15.58
C PRO A 285 3.76 12.64 -14.96
N LEU A 286 3.70 13.67 -14.12
CA LEU A 286 2.51 14.12 -13.42
C LEU A 286 1.33 14.39 -14.36
N SER A 287 1.60 14.91 -15.55
CA SER A 287 0.58 15.16 -16.59
C SER A 287 -0.11 13.90 -17.10
N GLU A 288 0.45 12.71 -16.90
CA GLU A 288 -0.14 11.42 -17.32
C GLU A 288 -0.96 10.74 -16.22
N LEU A 289 -1.01 11.28 -15.01
CA LEU A 289 -1.80 10.70 -13.92
C LEU A 289 -3.30 10.53 -14.29
N PRO A 290 -3.98 11.49 -14.95
CA PRO A 290 -5.36 11.28 -15.41
C PRO A 290 -5.51 10.05 -16.32
N ALA A 291 -4.55 9.83 -17.23
CA ALA A 291 -4.57 8.69 -18.12
C ALA A 291 -4.33 7.36 -17.38
N LEU A 292 -3.46 7.35 -16.36
CA LEU A 292 -3.28 6.18 -15.49
C LEU A 292 -4.57 5.84 -14.72
N HIS A 293 -5.29 6.84 -14.22
CA HIS A 293 -6.59 6.60 -13.58
C HIS A 293 -7.62 6.02 -14.56
N ALA A 294 -7.65 6.50 -15.81
CA ALA A 294 -8.50 5.93 -16.86
C ALA A 294 -8.13 4.49 -17.22
N GLU A 295 -6.83 4.18 -17.31
CA GLU A 295 -6.33 2.81 -17.49
C GLU A 295 -6.84 1.88 -16.37
N ALA A 296 -6.76 2.34 -15.12
CA ALA A 296 -7.17 1.58 -13.94
C ALA A 296 -8.68 1.28 -13.86
N GLU A 297 -9.53 2.02 -14.56
CA GLU A 297 -10.97 1.72 -14.64
C GLU A 297 -11.28 0.60 -15.63
N THR A 298 -10.46 0.45 -16.67
CA THR A 298 -10.64 -0.59 -17.69
C THR A 298 -9.95 -1.91 -17.34
N GLY A 299 -9.04 -1.89 -16.36
CA GLY A 299 -8.27 -3.06 -15.98
C GLY A 299 -7.38 -2.83 -14.76
N ARG A 300 -6.63 -3.87 -14.40
CA ARG A 300 -5.73 -3.81 -13.25
C ARG A 300 -4.38 -3.21 -13.65
N ILE A 301 -3.95 -2.18 -12.92
CA ILE A 301 -2.57 -1.66 -13.00
C ILE A 301 -1.60 -2.73 -12.46
N VAL A 302 -0.57 -3.04 -13.24
CA VAL A 302 0.43 -4.03 -12.87
C VAL A 302 1.51 -3.38 -12.01
N GLY A 303 1.70 -3.92 -10.80
CA GLY A 303 2.70 -3.45 -9.87
C GLY A 303 2.45 -2.02 -9.37
N LYS A 304 3.51 -1.33 -8.96
CA LYS A 304 3.44 0.03 -8.41
C LYS A 304 3.93 1.02 -9.47
N VAL A 305 3.15 2.09 -9.68
CA VAL A 305 3.46 3.17 -10.60
C VAL A 305 3.79 4.40 -9.78
N VAL A 306 4.94 5.02 -10.06
CA VAL A 306 5.33 6.29 -9.45
C VAL A 306 5.15 7.43 -10.44
N VAL A 307 4.76 8.57 -9.91
CA VAL A 307 4.39 9.80 -10.61
C VAL A 307 5.46 10.83 -10.29
N LEU A 308 6.13 11.32 -11.33
CA LEU A 308 7.21 12.28 -11.24
C LEU A 308 6.65 13.69 -11.53
N PRO A 309 6.95 14.70 -10.69
CA PRO A 309 6.49 16.07 -10.91
C PRO A 309 6.86 16.67 -12.27
#